data_AF-R5XUC8-F1
#
_entry.id   AF-R5XUC8-F1
#
_cell.length_a   1.000
_cell.length_b   1.000
_cell.length_c   1.000
_cell.angle_alpha   90.00
_cell.angle_beta   90.00
_cell.angle_gamma   90.00
#
_symmetry.space_group_name_H-M   'P 1'
#
loop_
_entity.id
_entity.type
_entity.pdbx_description
1 polymer ?
#
loop_
_entity_poly.entity_id
_entity_poly.type
_entity_poly.pdbx_seq_one_letter_code
_entity_poly.pdbx_strand_id
1 'polypeptide(L)'
;MNVDGYDNLAELYSKTEKIIIISKCCYGSYSPFVKNVLDRNIPYLLPFFKIKNKEMHHTIRYKNKLYFEVYFYGENISDEEKEIAKNMVKANCINLNITDFKVSFFESFD
;
A
#
# COMPACT_ATOMS: atom_id res chain seq x y z
N MET A 1 15.56 -22.04 -6.44
CA MET A 1 14.29 -21.34 -6.66
C MET A 1 14.63 -19.89 -6.93
N ASN A 2 14.24 -19.35 -8.09
CA ASN A 2 14.34 -17.91 -8.30
C ASN A 2 13.33 -17.25 -7.36
N VAL A 3 13.82 -16.50 -6.39
CA VAL A 3 12.99 -15.64 -5.54
C VAL A 3 12.62 -14.43 -6.39
N ASP A 4 11.43 -13.87 -6.22
CA ASP A 4 10.93 -12.74 -7.02
C ASP A 4 11.68 -11.41 -6.78
N GLY A 5 12.67 -11.41 -5.87
CA GLY A 5 13.57 -10.29 -5.61
C GLY A 5 13.01 -9.25 -4.64
N TYR A 6 11.87 -9.53 -3.99
CA TYR A 6 11.20 -8.63 -3.05
C TYR A 6 11.28 -9.10 -1.59
N ASP A 7 12.16 -10.05 -1.30
CA ASP A 7 12.34 -10.66 0.02
C ASP A 7 12.87 -9.67 1.08
N ASN A 8 13.59 -8.63 0.66
CA ASN A 8 14.08 -7.57 1.53
C ASN A 8 13.10 -6.40 1.74
N LEU A 9 11.87 -6.47 1.18
CA LEU A 9 10.95 -5.33 1.17
C LEU A 9 10.60 -4.83 2.58
N ALA A 10 10.42 -5.75 3.54
CA ALA A 10 10.13 -5.39 4.93
C ALA A 10 11.29 -4.62 5.60
N GLU A 11 12.54 -4.97 5.26
CA GLU A 11 13.72 -4.25 5.74
C GLU A 11 13.78 -2.85 5.12
N LEU A 12 13.52 -2.72 3.81
CA LEU A 12 13.46 -1.43 3.14
C LEU A 12 12.38 -0.52 3.72
N TYR A 13 11.19 -1.06 4.02
CA TYR A 13 10.12 -0.35 4.71
C TYR A 13 10.56 0.15 6.10
N SER A 14 11.40 -0.58 6.82
CA SER A 14 11.90 -0.17 8.14
C SER A 14 12.90 0.99 8.10
N LYS A 15 13.55 1.21 6.94
CA LYS A 15 14.63 2.18 6.75
C LYS A 15 14.20 3.41 5.94
N THR A 16 12.94 3.50 5.52
CA THR A 16 12.41 4.64 4.78
C THR A 16 11.39 5.41 5.61
N GLU A 17 11.13 6.64 5.18
CA GLU A 17 10.07 7.51 5.70
C GLU A 17 8.95 7.68 4.66
N LYS A 18 9.21 7.38 3.39
CA LYS A 18 8.27 7.58 2.28
C LYS A 18 8.27 6.42 1.31
N ILE A 19 7.07 6.02 0.90
CA ILE A 19 6.85 5.02 -0.15
C ILE A 19 6.01 5.68 -1.24
N ILE A 20 6.56 5.71 -2.45
CA ILE A 20 5.87 6.18 -3.64
C ILE A 20 5.41 4.96 -4.43
N ILE A 21 4.12 4.88 -4.72
CA ILE A 21 3.53 3.81 -5.51
C ILE A 21 2.95 4.45 -6.76
N ILE A 22 3.41 3.99 -7.93
CA ILE A 22 2.82 4.38 -9.21
C ILE A 22 2.25 3.13 -9.85
N SER A 23 0.95 3.14 -10.16
CA SER A 23 0.26 1.95 -10.64
C SER A 23 -0.87 2.32 -11.58
N LYS A 24 -1.11 1.47 -12.59
CA LYS A 24 -2.39 1.51 -13.29
C LYS A 24 -3.52 1.28 -12.26
N CYS A 25 -4.60 2.05 -12.35
CA CYS A 25 -5.82 1.76 -11.62
C CYS A 25 -6.55 0.62 -12.31
N CYS A 26 -6.80 -0.47 -11.60
CA CYS A 26 -7.53 -1.62 -12.11
C CYS A 26 -8.72 -1.88 -11.19
N TYR A 27 -9.93 -1.50 -11.62
CA TYR A 27 -11.17 -1.73 -10.86
C TYR A 27 -11.12 -1.14 -9.44
N GLY A 28 -10.58 0.07 -9.30
CA GLY A 28 -10.38 0.71 -8.00
C GLY A 28 -9.23 0.12 -7.17
N SER A 29 -8.28 -0.57 -7.78
CA SER A 29 -7.11 -1.15 -7.09
C SER A 29 -5.80 -0.89 -7.83
N TYR A 30 -4.68 -1.36 -7.26
CA TYR A 30 -3.40 -1.43 -7.95
C TYR A 30 -3.48 -2.44 -9.10
N SER A 31 -2.56 -2.30 -10.07
CA SER A 31 -2.34 -3.32 -11.08
C SER A 31 -1.92 -4.64 -10.42
N PRO A 32 -2.24 -5.81 -11.02
CA PRO A 32 -1.88 -7.11 -10.45
C PRO A 32 -0.39 -7.25 -10.12
N PHE A 33 0.48 -6.70 -10.98
CA PHE A 33 1.92 -6.70 -10.74
C PHE A 33 2.30 -5.91 -9.49
N VAL A 34 1.85 -4.65 -9.38
CA VAL A 34 2.15 -3.81 -8.21
C VAL A 34 1.58 -4.43 -6.94
N LYS A 35 0.38 -5.00 -7.00
CA LYS A 35 -0.23 -5.71 -5.87
C LYS A 35 0.63 -6.88 -5.40
N ASN A 36 1.17 -7.69 -6.33
CA ASN A 36 2.07 -8.79 -5.98
C ASN A 36 3.32 -8.31 -5.23
N VAL A 37 3.89 -7.16 -5.62
CA VAL A 37 5.02 -6.54 -4.89
C VAL A 37 4.58 -6.10 -3.50
N LEU A 38 3.44 -5.41 -3.39
CA LEU A 38 2.93 -4.92 -2.10
C LEU A 38 2.65 -6.06 -1.12
N ASP A 39 2.18 -7.22 -1.58
CA ASP A 39 1.91 -8.38 -0.71
C ASP A 39 3.17 -8.95 -0.04
N ARG A 40 4.35 -8.63 -0.56
CA ARG A 40 5.64 -9.00 0.06
C ARG A 40 5.99 -8.14 1.28
N ASN A 41 5.19 -7.12 1.60
CA ASN A 41 5.42 -6.27 2.78
C ASN A 41 4.98 -6.92 4.11
N ILE A 42 4.24 -8.03 4.09
CA ILE A 42 3.69 -8.67 5.31
C ILE A 42 4.74 -8.87 6.42
N PRO A 43 6.01 -9.25 6.17
CA PRO A 43 7.01 -9.40 7.23
C PRO A 43 7.34 -8.11 8.00
N TYR A 44 6.96 -6.93 7.49
CA TYR A 44 7.01 -5.66 8.22
C TYR A 44 6.08 -5.66 9.46
N LEU A 45 5.09 -6.54 9.47
CA LEU A 45 4.19 -6.78 10.57
C LEU A 45 4.68 -7.95 11.44
N LEU A 46 4.30 -7.93 12.71
CA LEU A 46 4.49 -9.07 13.62
C LEU A 46 3.27 -10.01 13.51
N PRO A 47 3.46 -11.33 13.69
CA PRO A 47 2.39 -12.32 13.66
C PRO A 47 1.50 -12.30 14.91
N PHE A 48 1.37 -11.14 15.58
CA PHE A 48 0.53 -10.93 16.75
C PHE A 48 -0.61 -9.98 16.40
N PHE A 49 -1.81 -10.33 16.82
CA PHE A 49 -3.00 -9.53 16.58
C PHE A 49 -3.32 -8.61 17.76
N LYS A 50 -3.94 -7.47 17.45
CA LYS A 50 -4.55 -6.55 18.39
C LYS A 50 -5.89 -6.07 17.85
N ILE A 51 -6.82 -5.76 18.73
CA ILE A 51 -8.06 -5.08 18.36
C ILE A 51 -7.83 -3.57 18.39
N LYS A 52 -8.15 -2.88 17.29
CA LYS A 52 -8.14 -1.42 17.18
C LYS A 52 -9.42 -1.01 16.45
N ASN A 53 -10.16 -0.04 16.98
CA ASN A 53 -11.41 0.43 16.37
C ASN A 53 -12.44 -0.68 16.06
N LYS A 54 -12.53 -1.72 16.92
CA LYS A 54 -13.37 -2.91 16.72
C LYS A 54 -12.95 -3.82 15.54
N GLU A 55 -11.77 -3.60 14.98
CA GLU A 55 -11.18 -4.41 13.91
C GLU A 55 -9.92 -5.13 14.39
N MET A 56 -9.61 -6.28 13.79
CA MET A 56 -8.40 -7.04 14.05
C MET A 56 -7.28 -6.55 13.15
N HIS A 57 -6.14 -6.17 13.73
CA HIS A 57 -4.94 -5.78 13.00
C HIS A 57 -3.71 -6.48 13.54
N HIS A 58 -2.67 -6.59 12.71
CA HIS A 58 -1.36 -7.01 13.17
C HIS A 58 -0.69 -5.92 14.03
N THR A 59 0.22 -6.37 14.89
CA THR A 59 1.15 -5.48 15.60
C THR A 59 2.28 -5.08 14.65
N ILE A 60 2.74 -3.84 14.73
CA ILE A 60 3.82 -3.35 13.87
C ILE A 60 5.17 -3.77 14.44
N ARG A 61 6.10 -4.20 13.59
CA ARG A 61 7.46 -4.56 13.99
C ARG A 61 8.33 -3.33 14.31
N TYR A 62 8.20 -2.29 13.50
CA TYR A 62 9.00 -1.07 13.59
C TYR A 62 8.14 0.14 13.97
N LYS A 63 8.76 1.15 14.62
CA LYS A 63 8.06 2.37 15.06
C LYS A 63 8.33 3.58 14.13
N ASN A 64 8.92 3.36 12.96
CA ASN A 64 9.17 4.44 12.01
C ASN A 64 7.85 5.01 11.49
N LYS A 65 7.86 6.32 11.19
CA LYS A 65 6.75 7.00 10.54
C LYS A 65 6.91 6.80 9.04
N LEU A 66 5.96 6.12 8.44
CA LEU A 66 5.88 5.95 6.99
C LEU A 66 4.82 6.89 6.42
N TYR A 67 5.11 7.41 5.23
CA TYR A 67 4.20 8.20 4.42
C TYR A 67 3.96 7.50 3.09
N PHE A 68 2.70 7.37 2.68
CA PHE A 68 2.32 6.79 1.39
C PHE A 68 1.93 7.87 0.40
N GLU A 69 2.53 7.87 -0.78
CA GLU A 69 2.06 8.68 -1.91
C GLU A 69 1.76 7.76 -3.09
N VAL A 70 0.49 7.69 -3.47
CA VAL A 70 0.00 6.78 -4.49
C VAL A 70 -0.50 7.56 -5.69
N TYR A 71 0.09 7.27 -6.85
CA TYR A 71 -0.29 7.81 -8.14
C TYR A 71 -0.94 6.70 -8.95
N PHE A 72 -2.24 6.81 -9.18
CA PHE A 72 -2.97 5.93 -10.07
C PHE A 72 -3.03 6.53 -11.47
N TYR A 73 -2.72 5.74 -12.49
CA TYR A 73 -2.92 6.14 -13.89
C TYR A 73 -3.91 5.23 -14.62
N GLY A 74 -4.55 5.73 -15.67
CA GLY A 74 -5.44 4.95 -16.53
C GLY A 74 -6.47 5.82 -17.23
N GLU A 75 -6.81 5.44 -18.44
CA GLU A 75 -7.88 6.09 -19.19
C GLU A 75 -9.23 5.79 -18.54
N ASN A 76 -10.08 6.82 -18.42
CA ASN A 76 -11.48 6.71 -17.98
C ASN A 76 -11.69 6.06 -16.59
N ILE A 77 -10.78 6.27 -15.63
CA ILE A 77 -11.02 5.87 -14.24
C ILE A 77 -12.26 6.60 -13.73
N SER A 78 -13.32 5.84 -13.47
CA SER A 78 -14.58 6.39 -12.98
C SER A 78 -14.43 6.99 -11.58
N ASP A 79 -15.33 7.90 -11.20
CA ASP A 79 -15.30 8.46 -9.85
C ASP A 79 -15.56 7.41 -8.76
N GLU A 80 -16.37 6.39 -9.07
CA GLU A 80 -16.56 5.23 -8.20
C GLU A 80 -15.25 4.47 -7.98
N GLU A 81 -14.51 4.15 -9.05
CA GLU A 81 -13.20 3.49 -8.93
C GLU A 81 -12.19 4.35 -8.16
N LYS A 82 -12.21 5.68 -8.32
CA LYS A 82 -11.34 6.58 -7.56
C LYS A 82 -11.64 6.49 -6.06
N GLU A 83 -12.92 6.47 -5.67
CA GLU A 83 -13.31 6.34 -4.27
C GLU A 83 -12.96 4.96 -3.69
N ILE A 84 -13.18 3.89 -4.46
CA ILE A 84 -12.76 2.53 -4.07
C ILE A 84 -11.24 2.49 -3.87
N ALA A 85 -10.46 3.06 -4.80
CA ALA A 85 -9.01 3.10 -4.72
C ALA A 85 -8.51 3.90 -3.51
N LYS A 86 -9.10 5.06 -3.22
CA LYS A 86 -8.77 5.86 -2.02
C LYS A 86 -9.05 5.07 -0.74
N ASN A 87 -10.20 4.41 -0.66
CA ASN A 87 -10.58 3.60 0.50
C ASN A 87 -9.66 2.39 0.69
N MET A 88 -9.27 1.72 -0.40
CA MET A 88 -8.29 0.64 -0.37
C MET A 88 -6.91 1.13 0.11
N VAL A 89 -6.39 2.25 -0.43
CA VAL A 89 -5.12 2.82 0.03
C VAL A 89 -5.19 3.17 1.51
N LYS A 90 -6.29 3.77 1.96
CA LYS A 90 -6.53 4.09 3.38
C LYS A 90 -6.50 2.83 4.26
N ALA A 91 -7.18 1.76 3.85
CA ALA A 91 -7.17 0.49 4.57
C ALA A 91 -5.76 -0.11 4.66
N ASN A 92 -4.99 -0.08 3.57
CA ASN A 92 -3.59 -0.53 3.57
C ASN A 92 -2.72 0.32 4.51
N CYS A 93 -2.93 1.64 4.54
CA CYS A 93 -2.23 2.53 5.45
C CYS A 93 -2.57 2.18 6.92
N ILE A 94 -3.85 1.95 7.24
CA ILE A 94 -4.27 1.52 8.58
C ILE A 94 -3.57 0.23 9.00
N ASN A 95 -3.51 -0.77 8.10
CA ASN A 95 -2.85 -2.05 8.34
C ASN A 95 -1.34 -1.91 8.62
N LEU A 96 -0.69 -0.94 7.97
CA LEU A 96 0.72 -0.61 8.18
C LEU A 96 0.95 0.46 9.27
N ASN A 97 -0.10 0.89 9.97
CA ASN A 97 -0.09 1.97 10.96
C ASN A 97 0.49 3.29 10.43
N ILE A 98 0.12 3.63 9.20
CA ILE A 98 0.45 4.86 8.48
C ILE A 98 -0.69 5.84 8.66
N THR A 99 -0.40 7.03 9.17
CA THR A 99 -1.37 8.09 9.43
C THR A 99 -1.50 9.08 8.28
N ASP A 100 -0.43 9.23 7.50
CA ASP A 100 -0.34 10.25 6.46
C ASP A 100 -0.18 9.57 5.10
N PHE A 101 -1.12 9.85 4.20
CA PHE A 101 -1.05 9.36 2.82
C PHE A 101 -1.72 10.33 1.86
N LYS A 102 -1.35 10.22 0.58
CA LYS A 102 -1.94 10.96 -0.52
C LYS A 102 -2.24 10.01 -1.68
N VAL A 103 -3.36 10.25 -2.35
CA VAL A 103 -3.76 9.54 -3.56
C VAL A 103 -4.02 10.56 -4.65
N SER A 104 -3.51 10.32 -5.86
CA SER A 104 -3.70 11.19 -7.02
C SER A 104 -3.96 10.32 -8.26
N PHE A 105 -4.73 10.86 -9.20
CA PHE A 105 -5.19 10.14 -10.39
C PHE A 105 -4.79 10.91 -11.65
N PHE A 106 -4.31 10.18 -12.66
CA PHE A 106 -3.82 10.71 -13.92
C PHE A 106 -4.37 9.88 -15.08
N GLU A 107 -4.52 10.50 -16.25
CA GLU A 107 -4.98 9.78 -17.45
C GLU A 107 -3.91 8.83 -17.97
N SER A 108 -2.63 9.22 -17.88
CA SER A 108 -1.48 8.44 -18.33
C SER A 108 -0.30 8.54 -17.35
N PHE A 109 0.75 7.76 -17.59
CA PHE A 109 2.00 7.80 -16.83
C PHE A 109 3.01 8.81 -17.38
N ASP A 110 2.81 9.29 -18.61
CA ASP A 110 3.69 10.23 -19.31
C ASP A 110 3.44 11.69 -18.89
#